data_AF-A0A0V8D9B1-F1
#
_entry.id   AF-A0A0V8D9B1-F1
#
_cell.length_a   1.000
_cell.length_b   1.000
_cell.length_c   1.000
_cell.angle_alpha   90.00
_cell.angle_beta   90.00
_cell.angle_gamma   90.00
#
_symmetry.space_group_name_H-M   'P 1'
#
loop_
_entity.id
_entity.type
_entity.pdbx_description
1 polymer ?
#
loop_
_entity_poly.entity_id
_entity_poly.type
_entity_poly.pdbx_seq_one_letter_code
_entity_poly.pdbx_strand_id
1 'polypeptide(L)'
;MVFEKTVLNKALAVAFDIPIAVTHWDGKTEKYGEGETQVHITFNKKFSFSELSSMPTLVLAEAYMNEEIEIEGEHSRACYISIS
;
A
#
# COMPACT_ATOMS: atom_id res chain seq x y z
N MET A 1 1.14 -5.05 16.63
CA MET A 1 1.90 -5.72 15.54
C MET A 1 1.15 -6.81 14.77
N VAL A 2 -0.07 -7.24 15.13
CA VAL A 2 -0.93 -8.09 14.26
C VAL A 2 -2.09 -7.27 13.68
N PHE A 3 -2.71 -6.42 14.50
CA PHE A 3 -3.85 -5.59 14.09
C PHE A 3 -3.52 -4.63 12.94
N GLU A 4 -2.40 -3.92 13.05
CA GLU A 4 -1.90 -2.95 12.06
C GLU A 4 -1.75 -3.58 10.67
N LYS A 5 -1.24 -4.82 10.63
CA LYS A 5 -1.03 -5.58 9.40
C LYS A 5 -2.34 -6.06 8.79
N THR A 6 -3.29 -6.48 9.62
CA THR A 6 -4.62 -6.88 9.14
C THR A 6 -5.38 -5.71 8.55
N VAL A 7 -5.28 -4.51 9.14
CA VAL A 7 -5.88 -3.28 8.59
C VAL A 7 -5.24 -2.94 7.25
N LEU A 8 -3.90 -2.97 7.18
CA LEU A 8 -3.17 -2.67 5.95
C LEU A 8 -3.49 -3.68 4.84
N ASN A 9 -3.50 -4.98 5.16
CA ASN A 9 -3.89 -6.03 4.23
C ASN A 9 -5.31 -5.80 3.69
N LYS A 10 -6.29 -5.50 4.56
CA LYS A 10 -7.66 -5.21 4.12
C LYS A 10 -7.75 -3.97 3.24
N ALA A 11 -7.07 -2.88 3.62
CA ALA A 11 -7.04 -1.65 2.85
C ALA A 11 -6.48 -1.90 1.43
N LEU A 12 -5.38 -2.65 1.36
CA LEU A 12 -4.70 -2.94 0.11
C LEU A 12 -5.44 -3.97 -0.74
N ALA A 13 -6.03 -5.00 -0.15
CA ALA A 13 -6.87 -5.96 -0.87
C ALA A 13 -8.13 -5.32 -1.47
N VAL A 14 -8.61 -4.20 -0.89
CA VAL A 14 -9.70 -3.40 -1.48
C VAL A 14 -9.17 -2.51 -2.60
N ALA A 15 -7.96 -1.96 -2.47
CA ALA A 15 -7.38 -1.05 -3.44
C ALA A 15 -6.77 -1.76 -4.67
N PHE A 16 -6.27 -2.99 -4.50
CA PHE A 16 -5.52 -3.74 -5.51
C PHE A 16 -5.99 -5.19 -5.56
N ASP A 17 -6.36 -5.65 -6.77
CA ASP A 17 -6.71 -7.06 -7.06
C ASP A 17 -5.50 -7.86 -7.58
N ILE A 18 -4.28 -7.41 -7.25
CA ILE A 18 -3.01 -7.99 -7.72
C ILE A 18 -2.06 -8.25 -6.53
N PRO A 19 -1.15 -9.23 -6.65
CA PRO A 19 -0.12 -9.48 -5.63
C PRO A 19 0.84 -8.29 -5.50
N ILE A 20 0.96 -7.78 -4.27
CA ILE A 20 1.79 -6.62 -3.93
C ILE A 20 2.74 -6.94 -2.78
N ALA A 21 3.85 -6.22 -2.70
CA ALA A 21 4.75 -6.20 -1.56
C ALA A 21 4.69 -4.83 -0.89
N VAL A 22 4.86 -4.82 0.42
CA VAL A 22 4.77 -3.63 1.24
C VAL A 22 5.92 -3.61 2.22
N THR A 23 6.78 -2.62 2.10
CA THR A 23 7.86 -2.35 3.05
C THR A 23 7.42 -1.29 4.03
N HIS A 24 7.31 -1.68 5.30
CA HIS A 24 6.96 -0.79 6.38
C HIS A 24 8.14 0.10 6.78
N TRP A 25 7.86 1.17 7.52
CA TRP A 25 8.87 2.10 8.06
C TRP A 25 9.88 1.44 9.02
N ASP A 26 9.62 0.22 9.49
CA ASP A 26 10.56 -0.59 10.29
C ASP A 26 11.53 -1.42 9.43
N GLY A 27 11.45 -1.29 8.10
CA GLY A 27 12.22 -2.05 7.12
C GLY A 27 11.68 -3.45 6.86
N LYS A 28 10.54 -3.83 7.45
CA LYS A 28 9.93 -5.15 7.22
C LYS A 28 9.10 -5.14 5.95
N THR A 29 9.41 -6.03 5.03
CA THR A 29 8.61 -6.26 3.83
C THR A 29 7.64 -7.42 4.03
N GLU A 30 6.37 -7.18 3.73
CA GLU A 30 5.31 -8.19 3.71
C GLU A 30 4.70 -8.28 2.33
N LYS A 31 4.33 -9.48 1.91
CA LYS A 31 3.72 -9.72 0.61
C LYS A 31 2.26 -10.09 0.78
N TYR A 32 1.39 -9.43 0.05
CA TYR A 32 -0.05 -9.61 0.07
C TYR A 32 -0.52 -10.11 -1.31
N GLY A 33 -1.32 -11.17 -1.32
CA GLY A 33 -1.73 -11.87 -2.54
C GLY A 33 -0.85 -13.08 -2.87
N GLU A 34 -1.35 -13.96 -3.73
CA GLU A 34 -0.65 -15.15 -4.21
C GLU A 34 -0.06 -14.90 -5.60
N GLY A 35 1.22 -15.25 -5.80
CA GLY A 35 1.92 -15.10 -7.09
C GLY A 35 3.14 -14.19 -7.05
N GLU A 36 3.63 -13.76 -8.22
CA GLU A 36 4.76 -12.83 -8.34
C GLU A 36 4.32 -11.40 -7.99
N THR A 37 5.19 -10.67 -7.29
CA THR A 37 4.87 -9.30 -6.85
C THR A 37 4.85 -8.39 -8.06
N GLN A 38 3.73 -7.73 -8.34
CA GLN A 38 3.64 -6.78 -9.45
C GLN A 38 3.90 -5.32 -9.01
N VAL A 39 3.59 -5.02 -7.75
CA VAL A 39 3.74 -3.69 -7.17
C VAL A 39 4.41 -3.80 -5.81
N HIS A 40 5.38 -2.94 -5.54
CA HIS A 40 6.08 -2.80 -4.28
C HIS A 40 5.82 -1.40 -3.71
N ILE A 41 5.27 -1.34 -2.51
CA ILE A 41 4.94 -0.09 -1.82
C ILE A 41 5.91 0.08 -0.65
N THR A 42 6.64 1.19 -0.61
CA THR A 42 7.57 1.51 0.48
C THR A 42 7.01 2.66 1.30
N PHE A 43 6.80 2.43 2.59
CA PHE A 43 6.33 3.45 3.53
C PHE A 43 7.54 4.10 4.21
N ASN A 44 7.92 5.29 3.78
CA ASN A 44 9.02 6.07 4.36
C ASN A 44 8.66 6.65 5.73
N LYS A 45 7.36 6.91 5.95
CA LYS A 45 6.85 7.49 7.18
C LYS A 45 5.77 6.63 7.84
N LYS A 46 5.69 6.75 9.16
CA LYS A 46 4.65 6.10 9.96
C LYS A 46 3.35 6.92 9.86
N PHE A 47 2.27 6.27 9.44
CA PHE A 47 0.92 6.84 9.36
C PHE A 47 0.02 6.27 10.47
N SER A 48 -1.12 6.93 10.73
CA SER A 48 -2.11 6.47 11.70
C SER A 48 -2.97 5.34 11.12
N PHE A 49 -2.86 4.14 11.68
CA PHE A 49 -3.69 2.99 11.26
C PHE A 49 -5.19 3.22 11.47
N SER A 50 -5.56 4.08 12.41
CA SER A 50 -6.97 4.39 12.67
C SER A 50 -7.60 5.10 11.47
N GLU A 51 -6.87 6.00 10.82
CA GLU A 51 -7.34 6.74 9.64
C GLU A 51 -7.36 5.84 8.41
N LEU A 52 -6.30 5.02 8.22
CA LEU A 52 -6.24 4.04 7.15
C LEU A 52 -7.42 3.06 7.20
N SER A 53 -7.83 2.63 8.41
CA SER A 53 -8.97 1.70 8.56
C SER A 53 -10.32 2.31 8.16
N SER A 54 -10.48 3.62 8.30
CA SER A 54 -11.73 4.32 7.98
C SER A 54 -11.78 4.79 6.52
N MET A 55 -10.66 5.30 6.00
CA MET A 55 -10.58 5.90 4.65
C MET A 55 -9.27 5.50 3.94
N PRO A 56 -9.10 4.22 3.60
CA PRO A 56 -7.83 3.69 3.10
C PRO A 56 -7.39 4.35 1.79
N THR A 57 -8.30 4.54 0.85
CA THR A 57 -7.99 5.12 -0.48
C THR A 57 -7.53 6.56 -0.39
N LEU A 58 -8.15 7.36 0.49
CA LEU A 58 -7.80 8.77 0.68
C LEU A 58 -6.43 8.91 1.34
N VAL A 59 -6.20 8.19 2.43
CA VAL A 59 -4.92 8.21 3.16
C VAL A 59 -3.76 7.77 2.27
N LEU A 60 -3.96 6.72 1.46
CA LEU A 60 -2.93 6.28 0.50
C LEU A 60 -2.68 7.32 -0.60
N ALA A 61 -3.72 7.96 -1.13
CA ALA A 61 -3.59 9.01 -2.14
C ALA A 61 -2.85 10.24 -1.60
N GLU A 62 -3.21 10.70 -0.40
CA GLU A 62 -2.54 11.83 0.27
C GLU A 62 -1.08 11.50 0.59
N ALA A 63 -0.80 10.29 1.08
CA ALA A 63 0.56 9.86 1.38
C ALA A 63 1.42 9.76 0.11
N TYR A 64 0.84 9.34 -1.01
CA TYR A 64 1.52 9.33 -2.30
C TYR A 64 1.81 10.76 -2.79
N MET A 65 0.84 11.66 -2.66
CA MET A 65 1.01 13.08 -3.03
C MET A 65 2.05 13.79 -2.16
N ASN A 66 2.20 13.39 -0.90
CA ASN A 66 3.17 13.95 0.04
C ASN A 66 4.54 13.26 0.01
N GLU A 67 4.79 12.35 -0.95
CA GLU A 67 6.03 11.57 -1.06
C GLU A 67 6.35 10.75 0.22
N GLU A 68 5.33 10.48 1.06
CA GLU A 68 5.47 9.68 2.27
C GLU A 68 5.48 8.18 1.98
N ILE A 69 4.94 7.79 0.81
CA ILE A 69 4.97 6.44 0.27
C ILE A 69 5.51 6.46 -1.15
N GLU A 70 6.31 5.44 -1.47
CA GLU A 70 6.77 5.16 -2.82
C GLU A 70 6.07 3.92 -3.34
N ILE A 71 5.62 3.96 -4.59
CA ILE A 71 4.99 2.82 -5.25
C ILE A 71 5.84 2.49 -6.47
N GLU A 72 6.58 1.39 -6.40
CA GLU A 72 7.40 0.86 -7.47
C GLU A 72 6.65 -0.30 -8.14
N GLY A 73 6.48 -0.26 -9.46
CA GLY A 73 5.91 -1.36 -10.22
C GLY A 73 6.72 -1.64 -11.47
N GLU A 74 6.84 -2.92 -11.86
CA GLU A 74 7.52 -3.33 -13.11
C GLU A 74 6.84 -2.76 -14.36
N HIS A 75 5.59 -2.31 -14.25
CA HIS A 75 4.95 -1.44 -15.24
C HIS A 75 4.93 0.00 -14.72
N SER A 76 6.09 0.64 -14.74
CA SER A 76 6.34 2.05 -14.37
C SER A 76 5.65 3.07 -15.29
N ARG A 77 4.54 2.68 -15.96
CA ARG A 77 3.75 3.51 -16.89
C ARG A 77 2.23 3.28 -16.84
N ALA A 78 1.72 2.47 -15.91
CA ALA A 78 0.29 2.08 -15.91
C ALA A 78 -0.47 2.38 -14.60
N CYS A 79 0.05 3.23 -13.71
CA CYS A 79 -0.75 3.75 -12.58
C CYS A 79 -1.65 4.92 -13.03
N TYR A 80 -2.45 4.71 -14.07
CA TYR A 80 -3.45 5.68 -14.57
C TYR A 80 -4.88 5.11 -14.55
N ILE A 81 -5.07 3.93 -13.98
CA ILE A 81 -6.31 3.17 -13.98
C ILE A 81 -6.24 2.37 -12.67
N SER A 82 -6.97 2.66 -11.59
CA SER A 82 -8.42 2.75 -11.49
C SER A 82 -8.82 3.53 -10.23
N ILE A 83 -8.73 4.86 -10.27
CA ILE A 83 -9.53 5.71 -9.38
C ILE A 83 -10.72 6.19 -10.21
N SER A 84 -11.73 5.34 -10.35
CA SER A 84 -13.07 5.69 -10.85
C SER A 84 -14.10 4.86 -10.10
#